data_AF-A0A2E0BMR5-F1
#
_entry.id   AF-A0A2E0BMR5-F1
#
_cell.length_a   1.000
_cell.length_b   1.000
_cell.length_c   1.000
_cell.angle_alpha   90.00
_cell.angle_beta   90.00
_cell.angle_gamma   90.00
#
_symmetry.space_group_name_H-M   'P 1'
#
loop_
_entity.id
_entity.type
_entity.pdbx_description
1 polymer ?
#
loop_
_entity_poly.entity_id
_entity_poly.type
_entity_poly.pdbx_seq_one_letter_code
_entity_poly.pdbx_strand_id
1 'polypeptide(L)' 'MAGPVLPDMDDIMSKIRKMNIEMTSPYNDGYMSWGIKQDLYILKFFLDKIIADAPTFVGEDEWLKDKEQEVMMEILKK' A
#
# COMPACT_ATOMS: atom_id res chain seq x y z
N MET A 1 -30.44 8.03 4.29
CA MET A 1 -29.65 7.05 3.51
C MET A 1 -28.29 6.97 4.18
N ALA A 2 -27.87 5.80 4.65
CA ALA A 2 -26.47 5.64 5.06
C ALA A 2 -25.61 5.76 3.81
N GLY A 3 -24.53 6.55 3.86
CA GLY A 3 -23.58 6.67 2.77
C GLY A 3 -22.93 5.32 2.43
N PRO A 4 -22.15 5.24 1.33
CA PRO A 4 -21.44 4.02 0.99
C PRO A 4 -20.51 3.63 2.15
N VAL A 5 -20.62 2.37 2.59
CA VAL A 5 -19.69 1.79 3.57
C VAL A 5 -18.37 1.56 2.84
N LEU A 6 -17.36 2.37 3.16
CA LEU A 6 -16.01 2.17 2.66
C LEU A 6 -15.34 1.00 3.39
N PRO A 7 -14.41 0.28 2.74
CA PRO A 7 -13.60 -0.72 3.40
C PRO A 7 -12.84 -0.14 4.60
N ASP A 8 -12.68 -0.96 5.64
CA ASP A 8 -11.83 -0.60 6.78
C ASP A 8 -10.36 -0.64 6.37
N MET A 9 -9.67 0.50 6.55
CA MET A 9 -8.25 0.64 6.21
C MET A 9 -7.36 -0.27 7.04
N ASP A 10 -7.73 -0.54 8.30
CA ASP A 10 -6.95 -1.42 9.17
C ASP A 10 -6.99 -2.87 8.68
N ASP A 11 -8.15 -3.32 8.18
CA ASP A 11 -8.31 -4.65 7.59
C ASP A 11 -7.47 -4.77 6.29
N ILE A 12 -7.52 -3.76 5.41
CA ILE A 12 -6.71 -3.74 4.19
C ILE A 12 -5.21 -3.80 4.53
N MET A 13 -4.75 -2.95 5.44
CA MET A 13 -3.34 -2.91 5.84
C MET A 13 -2.91 -4.23 6.50
N SER A 14 -3.75 -4.83 7.34
CA SER A 14 -3.49 -6.13 7.97
C SER A 14 -3.29 -7.24 6.93
N LYS A 15 -4.15 -7.27 5.90
CA LYS A 15 -4.04 -8.23 4.79
C LYS A 15 -2.76 -8.05 3.98
N ILE A 16 -2.41 -6.81 3.62
CA ILE A 16 -1.16 -6.52 2.89
C ILE A 16 0.07 -6.87 3.73
N ARG A 17 0.05 -6.60 5.04
CA ARG A 17 1.14 -7.01 5.95
C ARG A 17 1.30 -8.52 5.99
N LYS A 18 0.19 -9.27 6.02
CA LYS A 18 0.24 -10.73 5.95
C LYS A 18 0.87 -11.22 4.65
N MET A 19 0.51 -10.63 3.50
CA MET A 19 1.16 -10.95 2.22
C MET A 19 2.67 -10.71 2.27
N ASN A 20 3.12 -9.61 2.87
CA ASN A 20 4.56 -9.34 3.03
C ASN A 20 5.26 -10.38 3.94
N ILE A 21 4.63 -10.78 5.05
CA ILE A 21 5.16 -11.84 5.93
C ILE A 21 5.32 -13.15 5.15
N GLU A 22 4.29 -13.56 4.41
CA GLU A 22 4.36 -14.79 3.61
C GLU A 22 5.40 -14.69 2.49
N MET A 23 5.49 -13.56 1.79
CA MET A 23 6.46 -13.33 0.72
C MET A 23 7.92 -13.41 1.21
N THR A 24 8.18 -12.96 2.44
CA THR A 24 9.52 -12.93 3.05
C THR A 24 9.81 -14.13 3.95
N SER A 25 8.85 -15.05 4.10
CA SER A 25 8.97 -16.23 4.96
C SER A 25 10.02 -17.21 4.41
N PRO A 26 10.98 -17.68 5.23
CA PRO A 26 11.95 -18.69 4.81
C PRO A 26 11.34 -20.08 4.63
N TYR A 27 10.07 -20.26 5.03
CA TYR A 27 9.34 -21.53 4.90
C TYR A 27 8.57 -21.65 3.58
N ASN A 28 8.42 -20.55 2.83
CA ASN A 28 7.76 -20.55 1.53
C ASN A 28 8.79 -20.73 0.41
N ASP A 29 8.36 -21.35 -0.69
CA ASP A 29 9.22 -21.51 -1.87
C ASP A 29 9.21 -20.25 -2.75
N GLY A 30 10.14 -20.22 -3.70
CA GLY A 30 10.26 -19.10 -4.64
C GLY A 30 9.05 -18.94 -5.57
N TYR A 31 8.25 -20.00 -5.79
CA TYR A 31 7.06 -19.93 -6.64
C TYR A 31 5.94 -19.17 -5.91
N MET A 32 5.65 -19.54 -4.67
CA MET A 32 4.66 -18.87 -3.82
C MET A 32 5.05 -17.43 -3.53
N SER A 33 6.29 -17.18 -3.08
CA SER A 33 6.76 -15.83 -2.79
C SER A 33 6.77 -14.94 -4.03
N TRP A 34 7.11 -15.48 -5.21
CA TRP A 34 7.04 -14.72 -6.46
C TRP A 34 5.59 -14.41 -6.85
N GLY A 35 4.67 -15.36 -6.74
CA GLY A 35 3.24 -15.13 -7.01
C GLY A 35 2.67 -13.99 -6.14
N ILE A 36 2.94 -14.02 -4.84
CA ILE A 36 2.53 -12.94 -3.91
C ILE A 36 3.12 -11.60 -4.34
N LYS A 37 4.39 -11.57 -4.77
CA LYS A 37 5.04 -10.35 -5.23
C LYS A 37 4.38 -9.80 -6.51
N GLN A 38 3.95 -10.66 -7.42
CA GLN A 38 3.21 -10.26 -8.62
C GLN A 38 1.86 -9.62 -8.24
N ASP A 39 1.12 -10.22 -7.30
CA ASP A 39 -0.15 -9.66 -6.82
C ASP A 39 0.04 -8.27 -6.18
N LEU A 40 1.09 -8.09 -5.38
CA LEU A 40 1.44 -6.80 -4.79
C LEU A 40 1.81 -5.75 -5.87
N TYR A 41 2.49 -6.14 -6.94
CA TYR A 41 2.75 -5.23 -8.06
C TYR A 41 1.47 -4.82 -8.79
N ILE A 42 0.54 -5.76 -9.03
CA ILE A 42 -0.75 -5.45 -9.65
C ILE A 42 -1.52 -4.42 -8.81
N LEU A 43 -1.56 -4.63 -7.48
CA LEU A 43 -2.19 -3.69 -6.56
C LEU A 43 -1.52 -2.31 -6.62
N LYS A 44 -0.19 -2.26 -6.60
CA LYS A 44 0.56 -1.00 -6.72
C LYS A 44 0.19 -0.24 -7.98
N PHE A 45 0.24 -0.89 -9.15
CA PHE A 45 -0.07 -0.23 -10.42
C PHE A 45 -1.52 0.22 -10.51
N PHE A 46 -2.44 -0.55 -9.93
CA PHE A 46 -3.85 -0.19 -9.88
C PHE A 46 -4.07 1.08 -9.04
N LEU A 47 -3.44 1.16 -7.86
CA LEU A 47 -3.52 2.35 -7.00
C LEU A 47 -2.88 3.57 -7.65
N ASP A 48 -1.68 3.41 -8.22
CA ASP A 48 -0.98 4.48 -8.94
C ASP A 48 -1.87 5.06 -10.06
N LYS A 49 -2.57 4.19 -10.81
CA LYS A 49 -3.49 4.60 -11.86
C LYS A 49 -4.69 5.38 -11.32
N ILE A 50 -5.34 4.88 -10.27
CA ILE A 50 -6.51 5.55 -9.67
C ILE A 50 -6.13 6.94 -9.14
N ILE A 51 -4.99 7.05 -8.48
CA ILE A 51 -4.50 8.33 -7.93
C ILE A 51 -4.16 9.29 -9.06
N ALA A 52 -3.54 8.82 -10.15
CA ALA A 52 -3.25 9.67 -11.31
C ALA A 52 -4.51 10.24 -11.99
N ASP A 53 -5.62 9.48 -11.96
CA ASP A 53 -6.91 9.90 -12.52
C ASP A 53 -7.79 10.67 -11.50
N ALA A 54 -7.31 10.88 -10.26
CA ALA A 54 -8.07 11.48 -9.18
C ALA A 54 -8.16 13.02 -9.29
N PRO A 55 -9.22 13.65 -8.75
CA PRO A 55 -9.28 15.11 -8.63
C PRO A 55 -8.23 15.62 -7.64
N THR A 56 -7.75 16.84 -7.86
CA THR A 56 -6.83 17.53 -6.95
C THR A 56 -7.58 18.22 -5.81
N PHE A 57 -7.05 18.15 -4.60
CA PHE A 57 -7.60 18.79 -3.42
C PHE A 57 -6.70 19.92 -2.89
N VAL A 58 -7.33 20.94 -2.29
CA VAL A 58 -6.58 22.02 -1.63
C VAL A 58 -5.82 21.44 -0.43
N GLY A 59 -4.51 21.70 -0.36
CA GLY A 59 -3.62 21.20 0.69
C GLY A 59 -3.05 19.79 0.45
N GLU A 60 -3.37 19.15 -0.68
CA GLU A 60 -2.87 17.82 -1.03
C GLU A 60 -1.34 17.78 -1.13
N ASP A 61 -0.74 18.76 -1.81
CA ASP A 61 0.72 18.83 -1.98
C ASP A 61 1.48 18.99 -0.65
N GLU A 62 0.92 19.72 0.30
CA GLU A 62 1.52 19.90 1.64
C GLU A 62 1.46 18.58 2.41
N TRP A 63 0.29 17.92 2.40
CA TRP A 63 0.11 16.65 3.06
C TRP A 63 1.01 15.55 2.46
N LEU A 64 1.16 15.50 1.13
CA LEU A 64 2.04 14.55 0.45
C LEU A 64 3.50 14.75 0.85
N LYS A 65 3.98 16.00 0.91
CA LYS A 65 5.35 16.32 1.35
C LYS A 65 5.61 15.87 2.79
N ASP A 66 4.67 16.12 3.69
CA ASP A 66 4.79 15.67 5.08
C ASP A 66 4.87 14.14 5.18
N LYS A 67 4.06 13.43 4.38
CA LYS A 67 4.11 11.96 4.31
C LYS A 67 5.39 11.42 3.71
N GLU A 68 5.92 12.04 2.66
CA GLU A 68 7.22 11.66 2.10
C GLU A 68 8.35 11.82 3.12
N GLN A 69 8.33 12.88 3.92
CA GLN A 69 9.31 13.10 4.98
C GLN A 69 9.20 12.05 6.09
N GLU A 70 7.98 11.71 6.53
CA GLU A 70 7.75 10.64 7.51
C GLU A 70 8.35 9.31 7.03
N VAL A 71 8.01 8.89 5.80
CA VAL A 71 8.50 7.65 5.19
C VAL A 71 10.02 7.65 5.04
N MET A 72 10.61 8.75 4.57
CA MET A 72 12.07 8.88 4.46
C MET A 72 12.75 8.69 5.81
N MET A 73 12.21 9.29 6.88
CA MET A 73 12.77 9.15 8.22
C MET A 73 12.65 7.72 8.76
N GLU A 74 11.59 6.99 8.42
CA GLU A 74 11.49 5.56 8.78
C GLU A 74 12.53 4.70 8.05
N ILE A 75 12.81 5.00 6.78
CA ILE A 75 13.83 4.30 6.00
C ILE A 75 15.23 4.59 6.57
N LEU A 76 15.52 5.83 6.94
CA LEU A 76 16.83 6.23 7.48
C LEU A 76 17.10 5.70 8.90
N LYS A 77 16.06 5.32 9.65
CA LYS A 77 16.18 4.72 10.99
C LYS A 77 16.44 3.21 10.96
N LYS A 78 16.27 2.56 9.80
CA LYS A 78 16.57 1.14 9.59
C LYS A 78 18.04 0.95 9.22
#